data_AF-A0A8T5TR64-F1
#
_entry.id   AF-A0A8T5TR64-F1
#
_cell.length_a   1.000
_cell.length_b   1.000
_cell.length_c   1.000
_cell.angle_alpha   90.00
_cell.angle_beta   90.00
_cell.angle_gamma   90.00
#
_symmetry.space_group_name_H-M   'P 1'
#
loop_
_entity.id
_entity.type
_entity.pdbx_description
1 polymer ?
#
loop_
_entity_poly.entity_id
_entity_poly.type
_entity_poly.pdbx_seq_one_letter_code
_entity_poly.pdbx_strand_id
1 'polypeptide(L)'
;MKNTDVIYKSTKKAIINFEKIKECIRGLYEVLRITLPSEDVYFKIGQDNIEHLYENLLELMVNETGTIEFMKKLKSAEIDLDLPLDNLIK
;
A
#
# COMPACT_ATOMS: atom_id res chain seq x y z
N MET A 1 30.71 -6.64 -1.74
CA MET A 1 29.94 -5.41 -2.05
C MET A 1 30.09 -4.45 -0.88
N LYS A 2 30.28 -3.15 -1.11
CA LYS A 2 30.42 -2.18 -0.01
C LYS A 2 29.04 -1.91 0.60
N ASN A 3 28.95 -1.62 1.89
CA ASN A 3 27.69 -1.34 2.59
C ASN A 3 26.85 -0.22 1.92
N THR A 4 27.55 0.77 1.35
CA THR A 4 26.94 1.88 0.61
C THR A 4 26.16 1.41 -0.62
N ASP A 5 26.65 0.38 -1.32
CA ASP A 5 26.01 -0.17 -2.52
C ASP A 5 24.68 -0.87 -2.18
N VAL A 6 24.62 -1.51 -1.00
CA VAL A 6 23.43 -2.21 -0.50
C VAL A 6 22.35 -1.21 -0.09
N ILE A 7 22.72 -0.15 0.64
CA ILE A 7 21.80 0.92 1.05
C ILE A 7 21.18 1.58 -0.19
N TYR A 8 22.01 1.98 -1.16
CA TYR A 8 21.54 2.61 -2.39
C TYR A 8 20.53 1.74 -3.16
N LYS A 9 20.82 0.44 -3.29
CA LYS A 9 19.92 -0.51 -3.95
C LYS A 9 18.60 -0.69 -3.20
N SER A 10 18.64 -0.68 -1.86
CA SER A 10 17.44 -0.78 -1.01
C SER A 10 16.55 0.47 -1.16
N THR A 11 17.14 1.66 -1.09
CA THR A 11 16.42 2.92 -1.29
C THR A 11 15.77 2.99 -2.68
N LYS A 12 16.50 2.61 -3.73
CA LYS A 12 15.96 2.57 -5.09
C LYS A 12 14.76 1.63 -5.20
N LYS A 13 14.82 0.45 -4.56
CA LYS A 13 13.69 -0.49 -4.52
C LYS A 13 12.49 0.09 -3.79
N ALA A 14 12.70 0.77 -2.67
CA ALA A 14 11.61 1.40 -1.91
C ALA A 14 10.86 2.44 -2.75
N ILE A 15 11.59 3.31 -3.47
CA ILE A 15 11.00 4.31 -4.38
C ILE A 15 10.19 3.64 -5.50
N ILE A 16 10.74 2.58 -6.12
CA ILE A 16 10.02 1.83 -7.17
C ILE A 16 8.75 1.19 -6.61
N ASN A 17 8.80 0.63 -5.40
CA ASN A 17 7.63 0.04 -4.77
C ASN A 17 6.56 1.09 -4.46
N PHE A 18 6.95 2.29 -4.02
CA PHE A 18 6.01 3.40 -3.83
C PHE A 18 5.28 3.76 -5.14
N GLU A 19 6.01 3.88 -6.26
CA GLU A 19 5.37 4.14 -7.56
C GLU A 19 4.41 3.01 -7.96
N LYS A 20 4.77 1.75 -7.71
CA LYS A 20 3.87 0.61 -7.96
C LYS A 20 2.60 0.67 -7.10
N ILE A 21 2.73 1.05 -5.83
CA ILE A 21 1.57 1.19 -4.92
C ILE A 21 0.61 2.26 -5.46
N LYS A 22 1.13 3.40 -5.91
CA LYS A 22 0.31 4.45 -6.55
C LYS A 22 -0.43 3.94 -7.77
N GLU A 23 0.26 3.23 -8.67
CA GLU A 23 -0.37 2.66 -9.87
C GLU A 23 -1.44 1.62 -9.51
N CYS A 24 -1.23 0.80 -8.48
CA CYS A 24 -2.25 -0.12 -7.98
C CYS A 24 -3.49 0.62 -7.45
N ILE A 25 -3.32 1.65 -6.62
CA ILE A 25 -4.42 2.46 -6.08
C ILE A 25 -5.22 3.11 -7.20
N ARG A 26 -4.53 3.67 -8.21
CA ARG A 26 -5.16 4.21 -9.41
C ARG A 26 -5.96 3.15 -10.16
N GLY A 27 -5.38 1.96 -10.35
CA GLY A 27 -6.07 0.84 -10.99
C GLY A 27 -7.34 0.43 -10.26
N LEU A 28 -7.31 0.38 -8.92
CA LEU A 28 -8.51 0.09 -8.10
C LEU A 28 -9.61 1.14 -8.32
N TYR A 29 -9.24 2.43 -8.35
CA TYR A 29 -10.19 3.50 -8.62
C TYR A 29 -10.77 3.42 -10.05
N GLU A 30 -9.93 3.11 -11.04
CA GLU A 30 -10.39 2.94 -12.42
C GLU A 30 -11.37 1.77 -12.56
N VAL A 31 -11.11 0.63 -11.93
CA VAL A 31 -12.03 -0.52 -11.87
C VAL A 31 -13.35 -0.12 -11.22
N LEU A 32 -13.29 0.56 -10.07
CA LEU A 32 -14.49 1.03 -9.36
C LEU A 32 -15.34 1.94 -10.25
N ARG A 33 -14.71 2.90 -10.93
CA ARG A 33 -15.35 3.88 -11.84
C ARG A 33 -15.96 3.26 -13.08
N ILE A 34 -15.39 2.17 -13.60
CA ILE A 34 -15.95 1.45 -14.74
C ILE A 34 -17.13 0.58 -14.31
N THR A 35 -17.10 0.08 -13.07
CA THR A 35 -18.05 -0.93 -12.57
C THR A 35 -19.33 -0.31 -12.01
N LEU A 36 -19.23 0.83 -11.33
CA LEU A 36 -20.35 1.46 -10.64
C LEU A 36 -20.63 2.87 -11.20
N PRO A 37 -21.91 3.27 -11.32
CA PRO A 37 -22.28 4.66 -11.61
C PRO A 37 -21.75 5.63 -10.54
N SER A 38 -21.44 6.86 -10.92
CA SER A 38 -20.93 7.89 -10.00
C SER A 38 -21.90 8.26 -8.88
N GLU A 39 -23.19 8.10 -9.12
CA GLU A 39 -24.26 8.40 -8.16
C GLU A 39 -24.53 7.23 -7.19
N ASP A 40 -23.90 6.08 -7.43
CA ASP A 40 -24.05 4.90 -6.60
C ASP A 40 -23.37 5.11 -5.23
N VAL A 41 -24.08 4.80 -4.15
CA VAL A 41 -23.56 4.93 -2.78
C VAL A 41 -22.31 4.06 -2.57
N TYR A 42 -22.23 2.90 -3.21
CA TYR A 42 -21.08 2.01 -3.14
C TYR A 42 -19.88 2.56 -3.94
N PHE A 43 -20.12 3.34 -5.00
CA PHE A 43 -19.05 4.07 -5.67
C PHE A 43 -18.42 5.09 -4.72
N LYS A 44 -19.24 5.88 -4.03
CA LYS A 44 -18.74 6.88 -3.06
C LYS A 44 -17.97 6.23 -1.91
N ILE A 45 -18.52 5.17 -1.31
CA ILE A 45 -17.84 4.43 -0.23
C ILE A 45 -16.52 3.82 -0.73
N GLY A 46 -16.51 3.23 -1.93
CA GLY A 46 -15.30 2.67 -2.52
C GLY A 46 -14.24 3.74 -2.77
N GLN A 47 -14.63 4.90 -3.29
CA GLN A 47 -13.73 6.02 -3.51
C GLN A 47 -13.13 6.52 -2.18
N ASP A 48 -13.96 6.74 -1.16
CA ASP A 48 -13.52 7.22 0.15
C ASP A 48 -12.52 6.22 0.79
N ASN A 49 -12.74 4.92 0.65
CA ASN A 49 -11.80 3.91 1.15
C ASN A 49 -10.46 3.93 0.41
N ILE A 50 -10.47 4.14 -0.90
CA ILE A 50 -9.24 4.25 -1.71
C ILE A 50 -8.47 5.52 -1.34
N GLU A 51 -9.16 6.64 -1.15
CA GLU A 51 -8.57 7.91 -0.70
C GLU A 51 -7.91 7.74 0.68
N HIS A 52 -8.63 7.23 1.67
CA HIS A 52 -8.08 6.98 3.00
C HIS A 52 -6.92 5.97 2.99
N LEU A 53 -6.97 4.94 2.15
CA LEU A 53 -5.84 4.00 2.01
C LEU A 53 -4.58 4.73 1.54
N TYR A 54 -4.71 5.59 0.54
CA TYR A 54 -3.58 6.37 0.03
C TYR A 54 -3.03 7.34 1.08
N GLU A 55 -3.91 8.04 1.81
CA GLU A 55 -3.52 8.94 2.90
C GLU A 55 -2.77 8.20 4.02
N ASN A 56 -3.30 7.07 4.48
CA ASN A 56 -2.67 6.24 5.50
C ASN A 56 -1.27 5.75 5.07
N LEU A 57 -1.11 5.39 3.79
CA LEU A 57 0.19 5.00 3.25
C LEU A 57 1.17 6.18 3.25
N LEU A 58 0.72 7.38 2.82
CA LEU A 58 1.54 8.60 2.87
C LEU A 58 1.96 8.93 4.30
N GLU A 59 1.04 8.89 5.26
CA GLU A 59 1.31 9.16 6.66
C GLU A 59 2.35 8.20 7.23
N LEU A 60 2.22 6.90 6.94
CA LEU A 60 3.21 5.90 7.33
C LEU A 60 4.59 6.23 6.77
N MET A 61 4.69 6.69 5.51
CA MET A 61 5.98 6.97 4.88
C MET A 61 6.66 8.26 5.35
N VAL A 62 5.90 9.26 5.82
CA VAL A 62 6.47 10.53 6.30
C VAL A 62 6.73 10.55 7.80
N ASN A 63 6.12 9.64 8.56
CA ASN A 63 6.32 9.52 10.00
C ASN A 63 7.42 8.49 10.31
N GLU A 64 8.67 8.96 10.44
CA GLU A 64 9.83 8.09 10.72
C GLU A 64 9.67 7.27 12.01
N THR A 65 9.19 7.89 13.08
CA THR A 65 8.94 7.22 14.37
C THR A 65 7.81 6.19 14.24
N GLY A 66 6.74 6.54 13.54
CA GLY A 66 5.63 5.64 13.24
C GLY A 66 6.06 4.45 12.39
N THR A 67 6.93 4.65 11.40
CA THR A 67 7.51 3.58 10.58
C THR A 67 8.31 2.59 11.44
N ILE A 68 9.11 3.09 12.39
CA ILE A 68 9.91 2.21 13.26
C ILE A 68 9.00 1.33 14.12
N GLU A 69 7.97 1.91 14.75
CA GLU A 69 7.01 1.14 15.55
C GLU A 69 6.16 0.19 14.70
N PHE A 70 5.75 0.62 13.49
CA PHE A 70 5.09 -0.25 12.52
C PHE A 70 5.97 -1.44 12.14
N MET A 71 7.26 -1.22 11.85
CA MET A 71 8.19 -2.30 11.52
C MET A 71 8.41 -3.26 12.68
N LYS A 72 8.36 -2.79 13.94
CA LYS A 72 8.36 -3.67 15.11
C LYS A 72 7.09 -4.52 15.16
N LYS A 73 5.92 -3.89 14.98
CA LYS A 73 4.62 -4.57 14.93
C LYS A 73 4.55 -5.59 13.80
N LEU A 74 4.97 -5.23 12.59
CA LEU A 74 5.01 -6.09 11.42
C LEU A 74 5.92 -7.30 11.61
N LYS A 75 7.04 -7.14 12.32
CA LYS A 75 7.93 -8.26 12.67
C LYS A 75 7.36 -9.14 13.77
N SER A 76 6.51 -8.60 14.63
CA SER A 76 5.83 -9.34 15.71
C SER A 76 4.47 -9.92 15.32
N ALA A 77 3.89 -9.46 14.22
CA ALA A 77 2.55 -9.83 13.77
C ALA A 77 2.67 -10.70 12.53
N GLU A 78 2.23 -11.95 12.65
CA GLU A 78 1.58 -12.64 11.53
C GLU A 78 0.52 -11.67 11.01
N ILE A 79 0.61 -11.29 9.73
CA ILE A 79 -0.39 -10.42 9.15
C ILE A 79 -1.67 -11.25 9.10
N ASP A 80 -2.57 -11.01 10.05
CA ASP A 80 -3.91 -11.61 10.10
C ASP A 80 -4.78 -10.92 9.03
N LEU A 81 -4.42 -11.15 7.77
CA LEU A 81 -5.29 -10.87 6.64
C LEU A 81 -6.22 -12.07 6.56
N ASP A 82 -7.45 -11.90 7.04
CA ASP A 82 -8.61 -12.74 6.69
C ASP A 82 -8.99 -12.53 5.19
N LEU A 83 -7.98 -12.46 4.33
CA LEU A 83 -8.11 -12.44 2.88
C LEU A 83 -7.69 -13.83 2.41
N PRO A 84 -8.47 -14.51 1.54
CA PRO A 84 -8.09 -15.79 0.95
C PRO A 84 -6.94 -15.57 -0.07
N LEU A 85 -5.74 -15.28 0.43
CA LEU A 85 -4.51 -15.06 -0.35
C LEU A 85 -3.67 -16.34 -0.51
N ASP A 86 -4.13 -17.46 0.06
CA ASP A 86 -3.46 -18.77 0.06
C ASP A 86 -3.07 -19.29 -1.33
N ASN A 87 -3.64 -18.71 -2.40
CA ASN A 87 -3.36 -19.11 -3.79
C ASN A 87 -2.28 -18.26 -4.50
N LEU A 88 -1.73 -17.21 -3.88
CA LEU A 88 -0.81 -16.26 -4.54
C LEU A 88 0.67 -16.45 -4.22
N ILE A 89 1.03 -17.38 -3.33
CA ILE A 89 2.42 -17.76 -3.07
C ILE A 89 2.61 -19.21 -3.53
N LYS A 90 3.06 -19.38 -4.77
CA LYS A 90 3.70 -20.60 -5.28
C LYS A 90 5.14 -20.30 -5.67
#